data_AF-X0BFP1-F1
#
_entry.id   AF-X0BFP1-F1
#
_cell.length_a   1.000
_cell.length_b   1.000
_cell.length_c   1.000
_cell.angle_alpha   90.00
_cell.angle_beta   90.00
_cell.angle_gamma   90.00
#
_symmetry.space_group_name_H-M   'P 1'
#
loop_
_entity.id
_entity.type
_entity.pdbx_description
1 polymer ?
#
loop_
_entity_poly.entity_id
_entity_poly.type
_entity_poly.pdbx_seq_one_letter_code
_entity_poly.pdbx_strand_id
1 'polypeptide(L)'
;MVYAHMDINDDAGVGIKSIALKHKANTKCILAGLAASMVGLLAGAGVATGAGITFYAISCGGAALTLGAMIKRVRLKDPGNIWWWFCNNCWMTGGVISLGLAIDYSLSYIEDQSEERLN
;
A
#
# COMPACT_ATOMS: atom_id res chain seq x y z
N MET A 1 -0.73 10.45 -4.19
CA MET A 1 -1.60 11.57 -3.73
C MET A 1 -1.07 12.29 -2.49
N VAL A 2 -0.41 11.60 -1.55
CA VAL A 2 0.24 12.27 -0.40
C VAL A 2 1.30 13.29 -0.86
N TYR A 3 2.12 12.94 -1.85
CA TYR A 3 3.09 13.84 -2.47
C TYR A 3 2.47 15.09 -3.11
N ALA A 4 1.28 14.97 -3.72
CA ALA A 4 0.58 16.09 -4.37
C ALA A 4 0.13 17.19 -3.38
N HIS A 5 0.24 16.96 -2.07
CA HIS A 5 0.07 18.02 -1.07
C HIS A 5 1.29 18.93 -0.94
N MET A 6 2.46 18.56 -1.47
CA MET A 6 3.63 19.43 -1.52
C MET A 6 3.50 20.49 -2.62
N ASP A 7 3.00 20.10 -3.80
CA ASP A 7 2.75 21.03 -4.90
C ASP A 7 1.52 21.93 -4.70
N ILE A 8 0.73 21.75 -3.64
CA ILE A 8 -0.51 22.53 -3.45
C ILE A 8 -0.28 24.05 -3.42
N ASN A 9 0.85 24.50 -2.86
CA ASN A 9 1.17 25.92 -2.76
C ASN A 9 1.71 26.47 -4.08
N ASP A 10 2.50 25.65 -4.78
CA ASP A 10 3.08 25.99 -6.07
C ASP A 10 1.97 26.00 -7.15
N ASP A 11 1.15 24.94 -7.21
CA ASP A 11 -0.03 24.82 -8.07
C ASP A 11 -1.00 26.01 -7.87
N ALA A 12 -1.22 26.43 -6.63
CA ALA A 12 -2.06 27.59 -6.33
C ALA A 12 -1.44 28.90 -6.82
N GLY A 13 -0.11 29.02 -6.76
CA GLY A 13 0.65 30.17 -7.29
C GLY A 13 0.58 30.28 -8.81
N VAL A 14 0.48 29.16 -9.54
CA VAL A 14 0.36 29.14 -11.01
C VAL A 14 -1.07 28.95 -11.53
N GLY A 15 -2.07 28.84 -10.64
CA GLY A 15 -3.49 28.70 -11.00
C GLY A 15 -3.94 27.28 -11.39
N ILE A 16 -3.13 26.26 -11.12
CA ILE A 16 -3.44 24.85 -11.40
C ILE A 16 -4.44 24.33 -10.36
N LYS A 17 -5.62 23.90 -10.83
CA LYS A 17 -6.68 23.33 -9.98
C LYS A 17 -6.44 21.85 -9.70
N SER A 18 -5.43 21.54 -8.91
CA SER A 18 -5.11 20.15 -8.52
C SER A 18 -6.23 19.51 -7.68
N ILE A 19 -6.43 18.20 -7.83
CA ILE A 19 -7.39 17.39 -7.05
C ILE A 19 -7.11 17.53 -5.55
N ALA A 20 -5.83 17.68 -5.19
CA ALA A 20 -5.38 17.92 -3.82
C ALA A 20 -5.86 19.29 -3.30
N LEU A 21 -5.87 20.33 -4.14
CA LEU A 21 -6.36 21.67 -3.82
C LEU A 21 -7.88 21.68 -3.62
N LYS A 22 -8.63 20.96 -4.48
CA LYS A 22 -10.10 20.86 -4.41
C LYS A 22 -10.60 19.99 -3.25
N HIS A 23 -9.83 19.00 -2.81
CA HIS A 23 -10.20 18.07 -1.75
C HIS A 23 -9.37 18.19 -0.46
N LYS A 24 -8.72 19.34 -0.20
CA LYS A 24 -7.94 19.61 1.02
C LYS A 24 -8.60 19.16 2.33
N ALA A 25 -9.93 19.27 2.43
CA ALA A 25 -10.68 18.87 3.63
C ALA A 25 -10.93 17.36 3.75
N ASN A 26 -10.92 16.62 2.63
CA ASN A 26 -11.30 15.21 2.54
C ASN A 26 -10.16 14.30 2.04
N THR A 27 -8.92 14.80 1.96
CA THR A 27 -7.75 14.06 1.46
C THR A 27 -7.61 12.68 2.11
N LYS A 28 -7.81 12.57 3.43
CA LYS A 28 -7.70 11.29 4.13
C LYS A 28 -8.75 10.27 3.69
N CYS A 29 -9.96 10.72 3.35
CA CYS A 29 -11.02 9.86 2.85
C CYS A 29 -10.68 9.30 1.45
N ILE A 30 -10.18 10.16 0.56
CA ILE A 30 -9.71 9.71 -0.77
C ILE A 30 -8.52 8.75 -0.64
N LEU A 31 -7.57 9.04 0.25
CA LEU A 31 -6.45 8.14 0.50
C LEU A 31 -6.90 6.79 1.05
N ALA A 32 -7.90 6.76 1.93
CA ALA A 32 -8.49 5.53 2.41
C ALA A 32 -9.19 4.74 1.28
N GLY A 33 -9.94 5.41 0.41
CA GLY A 33 -10.56 4.78 -0.77
C GLY A 33 -9.53 4.17 -1.71
N LEU A 34 -8.44 4.88 -2.00
CA LEU A 34 -7.34 4.38 -2.83
C LEU A 34 -6.55 3.25 -2.16
N ALA A 35 -6.35 3.31 -0.85
CA ALA A 35 -5.72 2.22 -0.10
C ALA A 35 -6.61 0.97 -0.12
N ALA A 36 -7.92 1.13 0.06
CA ALA A 36 -8.87 0.02 -0.01
C ALA A 36 -8.90 -0.60 -1.41
N SER A 37 -8.89 0.20 -2.48
CA SER A 37 -8.85 -0.33 -3.84
C SER A 37 -7.55 -1.07 -4.14
N MET A 38 -6.40 -0.54 -3.68
CA MET A 38 -5.11 -1.22 -3.80
C MET A 38 -5.13 -2.60 -3.12
N VAL A 39 -5.56 -2.66 -1.86
CA VAL A 39 -5.64 -3.93 -1.11
C VAL A 39 -6.65 -4.88 -1.77
N GLY A 40 -7.77 -4.37 -2.26
CA GLY A 40 -8.76 -5.17 -2.99
C GLY A 40 -8.22 -5.77 -4.29
N LEU A 41 -7.46 -5.00 -5.07
CA LEU A 41 -6.81 -5.49 -6.28
C LEU A 41 -5.70 -6.50 -5.96
N LEU A 42 -4.95 -6.28 -4.88
CA LEU A 42 -3.93 -7.22 -4.41
C LEU A 42 -4.55 -8.55 -3.96
N ALA A 43 -5.67 -8.51 -3.24
CA ALA A 43 -6.42 -9.69 -2.87
C ALA A 43 -6.99 -10.41 -4.11
N GLY A 44 -7.53 -9.65 -5.08
CA GLY A 44 -7.99 -10.20 -6.35
C GLY A 44 -6.88 -10.88 -7.16
N ALA A 45 -5.66 -10.34 -7.13
CA ALA A 45 -4.50 -10.98 -7.73
C ALA A 45 -4.19 -12.32 -7.05
N GLY A 46 -4.24 -12.37 -5.71
CA GLY A 46 -4.10 -13.63 -4.96
C GLY A 46 -5.14 -14.68 -5.33
N VAL A 47 -6.39 -14.27 -5.59
CA VAL A 47 -7.46 -15.18 -6.05
C VAL A 47 -7.13 -15.71 -7.44
N ALA A 48 -6.68 -14.84 -8.35
CA ALA A 48 -6.34 -15.22 -9.72
C ALA A 48 -5.15 -16.18 -9.80
N THR A 49 -4.21 -16.11 -8.87
CA THR A 49 -3.03 -16.99 -8.82
C THR A 49 -3.21 -18.21 -7.91
N GLY A 50 -4.34 -18.35 -7.22
CA GLY A 50 -4.54 -19.42 -6.23
C GLY A 50 -3.59 -19.32 -5.03
N ALA A 51 -3.23 -18.10 -4.62
CA ALA A 51 -2.28 -17.86 -3.53
C ALA A 51 -2.77 -18.41 -2.19
N GLY A 52 -1.83 -18.80 -1.33
CA GLY A 52 -2.11 -19.39 -0.02
C GLY A 52 -2.62 -18.40 1.02
N ILE A 53 -3.07 -18.93 2.16
CA ILE A 53 -3.54 -18.10 3.29
C ILE A 53 -2.43 -17.16 3.81
N THR A 54 -1.17 -17.55 3.64
CA THR A 54 0.00 -16.78 4.05
C THR A 54 0.14 -15.49 3.24
N PHE A 55 -0.06 -15.54 1.92
CA PHE A 55 -0.14 -14.34 1.08
C PHE A 55 -1.20 -13.35 1.58
N TYR A 56 -2.42 -13.81 1.88
CA TYR A 56 -3.49 -12.92 2.36
C TYR A 56 -3.17 -12.33 3.74
N ALA A 57 -2.67 -13.14 4.66
CA ALA A 57 -2.37 -12.70 6.02
C ALA A 57 -1.24 -11.67 6.04
N ILE A 58 -0.15 -11.93 5.31
CA ILE A 58 1.06 -11.11 5.34
C ILE A 58 0.95 -9.96 4.34
N SER A 59 0.74 -10.25 3.05
CA SER A 59 0.73 -9.23 2.00
C SER A 59 -0.49 -8.32 2.11
N CYS A 60 -1.70 -8.88 2.08
CA CYS A 60 -2.92 -8.07 2.11
C CYS A 60 -3.15 -7.44 3.49
N GLY A 61 -3.00 -8.23 4.57
CA GLY A 61 -3.12 -7.73 5.94
C GLY A 61 -2.07 -6.69 6.30
N GLY A 62 -0.81 -6.94 5.94
CA GLY A 62 0.29 -6.02 6.17
C GLY A 62 0.21 -4.74 5.33
N ALA A 63 -0.23 -4.84 4.07
CA ALA A 63 -0.52 -3.66 3.24
C ALA A 63 -1.63 -2.80 3.86
N ALA A 64 -2.72 -3.41 4.32
CA ALA A 64 -3.81 -2.70 4.98
C ALA A 64 -3.36 -2.00 6.27
N LEU A 65 -2.55 -2.68 7.09
CA LEU A 65 -2.01 -2.12 8.34
C LEU A 65 -1.06 -0.95 8.10
N THR A 66 -0.11 -1.10 7.17
CA THR A 66 0.87 -0.04 6.85
C THR A 66 0.19 1.20 6.27
N LEU A 67 -0.69 1.01 5.27
CA LEU A 67 -1.46 2.10 4.68
C LEU A 67 -2.41 2.75 5.68
N GLY A 68 -3.12 1.96 6.51
CA GLY A 68 -4.00 2.49 7.55
C GLY A 68 -3.24 3.32 8.60
N ALA A 69 -2.07 2.84 9.03
CA ALA A 69 -1.19 3.56 9.95
C ALA A 69 -0.70 4.88 9.34
N MET A 70 -0.31 4.87 8.06
CA MET A 70 0.11 6.06 7.31
C MET A 70 -1.03 7.09 7.22
N ILE A 71 -2.22 6.69 6.78
CA ILE A 71 -3.37 7.60 6.63
C ILE A 71 -3.76 8.24 7.97
N LYS A 72 -3.68 7.47 9.07
CA LYS A 72 -3.97 7.98 10.41
C LYS A 72 -2.93 9.00 10.87
N ARG A 73 -1.64 8.69 10.71
CA ARG A 73 -0.53 9.46 11.32
C ARG A 73 0.04 10.59 10.45
N VAL A 74 -0.16 10.56 9.13
CA VAL A 74 0.41 11.57 8.23
C VAL A 74 -0.13 12.97 8.54
N ARG A 75 0.79 13.94 8.64
CA ARG A 75 0.48 15.36 8.82
C ARG A 75 0.62 16.09 7.48
N LEU A 76 -0.51 16.37 6.85
CA LEU A 76 -0.57 16.98 5.52
C LEU A 76 -0.17 18.47 5.45
N LYS A 77 0.17 19.09 6.60
CA LYS A 77 0.60 20.49 6.68
C LYS A 77 2.12 20.64 6.69
N ASP A 78 2.85 19.54 6.86
CA ASP A 78 4.31 19.54 7.00
C ASP A 78 4.92 18.72 5.85
N PRO A 79 5.57 19.37 4.86
CA PRO A 79 6.15 18.69 3.70
C PRO A 79 7.24 17.69 4.10
N GLY A 80 8.00 17.94 5.18
CA GLY A 80 9.00 16.98 5.67
C GLY A 80 8.35 15.70 6.19
N ASN A 81 7.23 15.83 6.91
CA ASN A 81 6.45 14.69 7.40
C ASN A 81 5.80 13.90 6.25
N ILE A 82 5.26 14.61 5.24
CA ILE A 82 4.68 14.01 4.03
C ILE A 82 5.73 13.18 3.30
N TRP A 83 6.93 13.75 3.07
CA TRP A 83 8.03 13.07 2.39
C TRP A 83 8.48 11.83 3.15
N TRP A 84 8.68 11.96 4.48
CA TRP A 84 9.07 10.84 5.32
C TRP A 84 8.05 9.70 5.25
N TRP A 85 6.76 10.00 5.42
CA TRP A 85 5.71 8.97 5.31
C TRP A 85 5.60 8.40 3.89
N PHE A 86 5.85 9.19 2.84
CA PHE A 86 5.82 8.69 1.47
C PHE A 86 6.94 7.68 1.21
N CYS A 87 8.19 8.04 1.49
CA CYS A 87 9.34 7.15 1.30
C CYS A 87 9.25 5.94 2.22
N ASN A 88 9.01 6.15 3.51
CA ASN A 88 8.99 5.07 4.48
C ASN A 88 7.81 4.12 4.24
N ASN A 89 6.63 4.63 3.89
CA ASN A 89 5.49 3.76 3.56
C ASN A 89 5.73 2.97 2.26
N CYS A 90 6.40 3.54 1.26
CA CYS A 90 6.78 2.79 0.07
C CYS A 90 7.64 1.58 0.42
N TRP A 91 8.68 1.78 1.24
CA TRP A 91 9.56 0.71 1.71
C TRP A 91 8.83 -0.30 2.60
N MET A 92 8.01 0.16 3.54
CA MET A 92 7.27 -0.72 4.45
C MET A 92 6.19 -1.53 3.71
N THR A 93 5.26 -0.88 3.00
CA THR A 93 4.18 -1.56 2.29
C THR A 93 4.73 -2.46 1.19
N GLY A 94 5.68 -1.97 0.38
CA GLY A 94 6.33 -2.75 -0.66
C GLY A 94 7.11 -3.93 -0.08
N GLY A 95 7.89 -3.70 0.98
CA GLY A 95 8.66 -4.74 1.66
C GLY A 95 7.77 -5.84 2.25
N VAL A 96 6.65 -5.48 2.87
CA VAL A 96 5.71 -6.46 3.45
C VAL A 96 5.00 -7.29 2.38
N ILE A 97 4.59 -6.67 1.26
CA ILE A 97 3.99 -7.40 0.14
C ILE A 97 5.01 -8.37 -0.48
N SER A 98 6.23 -7.90 -0.75
CA SER A 98 7.30 -8.73 -1.30
C SER A 98 7.67 -9.88 -0.36
N LEU A 99 7.74 -9.63 0.95
CA LEU A 99 8.00 -10.65 1.95
C LEU A 99 6.88 -11.68 2.00
N GLY A 100 5.62 -11.25 1.98
CA GLY A 100 4.48 -12.17 1.97
C GLY A 100 4.45 -13.05 0.72
N LEU A 101 4.76 -12.49 -0.46
CA LEU A 101 4.93 -13.26 -1.70
C LEU A 101 6.09 -14.26 -1.62
N ALA A 102 7.24 -13.84 -1.11
CA ALA A 102 8.41 -14.72 -0.98
C ALA A 102 8.15 -15.89 -0.02
N ILE A 103 7.45 -15.63 1.10
CA ILE A 103 7.09 -16.66 2.06
C ILE A 103 6.06 -17.63 1.46
N ASP A 104 5.00 -17.11 0.83
CA ASP A 104 3.98 -17.94 0.18
C ASP A 104 4.61 -18.86 -0.87
N TYR A 105 5.46 -18.31 -1.73
CA TYR A 105 6.21 -19.08 -2.73
C TYR A 105 7.13 -20.15 -2.09
N SER A 106 7.86 -19.79 -1.04
CA SER A 106 8.76 -20.73 -0.35
C SER A 106 8.00 -21.88 0.29
N LEU A 107 6.84 -21.62 0.87
CA LEU A 107 6.00 -22.64 1.50
C LEU A 107 5.42 -23.58 0.44
N SER A 108 4.82 -23.03 -0.61
CA SER A 108 4.29 -23.83 -1.72
C SER A 108 5.38 -24.70 -2.37
N TYR A 109 6.60 -24.17 -2.51
CA TYR A 109 7.73 -24.92 -3.05
C TYR A 109 8.15 -26.09 -2.13
N ILE A 110 8.12 -25.90 -0.81
CA ILE A 110 8.46 -26.96 0.15
C ILE A 110 7.37 -28.05 0.17
N GLU A 111 6.09 -27.66 0.10
CA GLU A 111 4.97 -28.61 0.03
C GLU A 111 5.07 -29.49 -1.21
N ASP A 112 5.29 -28.90 -2.39
CA ASP A 112 5.43 -29.61 -3.67
C ASP A 112 6.59 -30.64 -3.62
N GLN A 113 7.74 -30.24 -3.07
CA GLN A 113 8.89 -31.13 -2.85
C GLN A 113 8.62 -32.24 -1.82
N SER A 114 7.74 -32.02 -0.86
CA SER A 114 7.38 -33.03 0.14
C SER A 114 6.44 -34.08 -0.46
N GLU A 115 5.53 -33.69 -1.33
CA GLU A 115 4.64 -34.61 -2.07
C GLU A 115 5.43 -35.46 -3.07
N GLU A 116 6.39 -34.89 -3.79
CA GLU A 116 7.28 -35.65 -4.68
C GLU A 116 8.11 -36.71 -3.94
N ARG A 117 8.50 -36.45 -2.69
CA ARG A 117 9.27 -37.42 -1.87
C ARG A 117 8.44 -38.55 -1.28
N LEU A 118 7.11 -38.40 -1.22
CA LEU A 118 6.20 -39.40 -0.65
C LEU A 118 5.57 -40.32 -1.71
N ASN A 119 5.73 -39.99 -2.99
CA ASN A 119 5.34 -40.81 -4.15
C ASN A 119 6.53 -41.59 -4.72
#